data_AF-A0A4P6HV97-F1
#
_entry.id   AF-A0A4P6HV97-F1
#
_cell.length_a   1.000
_cell.length_b   1.000
_cell.length_c   1.000
_cell.angle_alpha   90.00
_cell.angle_beta   90.00
_cell.angle_gamma   90.00
#
_symmetry.space_group_name_H-M   'P 1'
#
loop_
_entity.id
_entity.type
_entity.pdbx_description
1 polymer ?
#
loop_
_entity_poly.entity_id
_entity_poly.type
_entity_poly.pdbx_seq_one_letter_code
_entity_poly.pdbx_strand_id
1 'polypeptide(L)'
;MVTSVGIVLGFLLAFLANWASQADGSSPALYSASDFIIALALFGSAVLFTIVLFRMLNNRIHADAAARYQTTFRIYICGFLLAFSGLAVALVV
;
A
#
# COMPACT_ATOMS: atom_id res chain seq x y z
N MET A 1 12.30 0.37 9.96
CA MET A 1 11.32 0.00 8.90
C MET A 1 9.95 -0.34 9.50
N VAL A 2 9.85 -1.16 10.55
CA VAL A 2 8.53 -1.44 11.19
C VAL A 2 7.77 -0.16 11.54
N THR A 3 8.41 0.81 12.19
CA THR A 3 7.78 2.09 12.55
C THR A 3 7.28 2.87 11.33
N SER A 4 8.13 3.04 10.30
CA SER A 4 7.76 3.78 9.09
C SER A 4 6.65 3.07 8.32
N VAL A 5 6.69 1.74 8.22
CA VAL A 5 5.62 0.94 7.58
C VAL A 5 4.32 1.09 8.35
N GLY A 6 4.35 1.04 9.69
CA GLY A 6 3.17 1.24 10.52
C GLY A 6 2.52 2.61 10.30
N ILE A 7 3.32 3.68 10.27
CA ILE A 7 2.84 5.04 10.02
C ILE A 7 2.23 5.15 8.61
N VAL A 8 2.95 4.71 7.58
CA VAL A 8 2.52 4.82 6.18
C VAL A 8 1.25 3.99 5.95
N LEU A 9 1.20 2.75 6.44
CA LEU A 9 0.03 1.90 6.35
C LEU A 9 -1.17 2.51 7.07
N GLY A 10 -0.96 3.10 8.26
CA GLY A 10 -2.00 3.81 9.01
C GLY A 10 -2.60 4.96 8.21
N PHE A 11 -1.77 5.82 7.62
CA PHE A 11 -2.24 6.90 6.75
C PHE A 11 -2.96 6.39 5.51
N LEU A 12 -2.44 5.33 4.89
CA LEU A 12 -3.02 4.75 3.67
C LEU A 12 -4.42 4.17 3.93
N LEU A 13 -4.58 3.44 5.05
CA LEU A 13 -5.87 2.90 5.47
C LEU A 13 -6.85 4.00 5.89
N ALA A 14 -6.38 5.03 6.58
CA ALA A 14 -7.22 6.19 6.93
C ALA A 14 -7.73 6.90 5.68
N PHE A 15 -6.87 7.09 4.67
CA PHE A 15 -7.26 7.67 3.39
C PHE A 15 -8.30 6.80 2.67
N LEU A 16 -8.06 5.49 2.56
CA LEU A 16 -8.98 4.54 1.95
C LEU A 16 -10.35 4.53 2.64
N ALA A 17 -10.37 4.54 3.98
CA ALA A 17 -11.61 4.58 4.76
C ALA A 17 -12.39 5.87 4.49
N ASN A 18 -11.73 7.03 4.56
CA ASN A 18 -12.36 8.32 4.29
C ASN A 18 -12.87 8.43 2.84
N TRP A 19 -12.14 7.85 1.89
CA TRP A 19 -12.56 7.83 0.49
C TRP A 19 -13.76 6.91 0.27
N ALA A 20 -13.77 5.72 0.88
CA ALA A 20 -14.91 4.80 0.83
C ALA A 20 -16.17 5.38 1.48
N SER A 21 -16.04 6.15 2.56
CA SER A 21 -17.16 6.80 3.25
C SER A 21 -17.78 7.98 2.49
N GLN A 22 -17.10 8.53 1.48
CA GLN A 22 -17.64 9.61 0.64
C GLN A 22 -18.56 9.10 -0.48
N ALA A 23 -18.70 7.79 -0.63
CA ALA A 23 -19.62 7.19 -1.59
C ALA A 23 -21.05 7.24 -1.05
N ASP A 24 -21.80 8.28 -1.43
CA ASP A 24 -23.23 8.37 -1.18
C ASP A 24 -24.02 7.55 -2.22
N GLY A 25 -25.20 7.05 -1.83
CA GLY A 25 -26.02 6.11 -2.60
C GLY A 25 -26.47 6.55 -4.01
N SER A 26 -26.07 7.73 -4.48
CA SER A 26 -26.28 8.24 -5.84
C SER A 26 -25.07 8.11 -6.77
N SER A 27 -23.86 7.96 -6.21
CA SER A 27 -22.59 7.84 -6.94
C SER A 27 -21.68 6.80 -6.28
N PRO A 28 -21.41 5.64 -6.92
CA PRO A 28 -20.48 4.67 -6.37
C PRO A 28 -19.08 5.27 -6.20
N ALA A 29 -18.34 4.83 -5.17
CA ALA A 29 -16.95 5.25 -4.88
C ALA A 29 -15.99 5.11 -6.09
N LEU A 30 -16.34 4.19 -6.98
CA LEU A 30 -15.65 3.87 -8.21
C LEU A 30 -16.55 4.31 -9.38
N TYR A 31 -16.44 5.57 -9.77
CA TYR A 31 -17.24 6.12 -10.87
C TYR A 31 -16.39 6.33 -12.13
N SER A 32 -15.16 6.79 -11.95
CA SER A 32 -14.20 7.04 -13.02
C SER A 32 -13.16 5.91 -13.15
N ALA A 33 -12.55 5.80 -14.33
CA ALA A 33 -11.38 4.94 -14.53
C ALA A 33 -10.21 5.35 -13.62
N SER A 34 -10.07 6.65 -13.33
CA SER A 34 -9.05 7.17 -12.41
C SER A 34 -9.28 6.69 -10.97
N ASP A 35 -10.54 6.64 -10.50
CA ASP A 35 -10.89 6.09 -9.19
C ASP A 35 -10.46 4.63 -9.07
N PHE A 36 -10.70 3.84 -10.12
CA PHE A 36 -10.32 2.42 -10.13
C PHE A 36 -8.80 2.24 -10.08
N ILE A 37 -8.04 3.09 -10.77
CA ILE A 37 -6.57 3.08 -10.74
C ILE A 37 -6.06 3.43 -9.33
N ILE A 38 -6.62 4.47 -8.71
CA ILE A 38 -6.24 4.87 -7.35
C ILE A 38 -6.55 3.74 -6.37
N ALA A 39 -7.76 3.18 -6.42
CA ALA A 39 -8.18 2.07 -5.55
C ALA A 39 -7.21 0.90 -5.64
N LEU A 40 -6.92 0.45 -6.86
CA LEU A 40 -6.08 -0.73 -7.09
C LEU A 40 -4.64 -0.47 -6.62
N ALA A 41 -4.09 0.71 -6.90
CA ALA A 41 -2.74 1.08 -6.49
C ALA A 41 -2.61 1.21 -4.97
N LEU A 42 -3.56 1.89 -4.31
CA LEU A 42 -3.56 2.05 -2.86
C LEU A 42 -3.79 0.72 -2.15
N PHE A 43 -4.74 -0.08 -2.60
CA PHE A 43 -5.00 -1.40 -2.04
C PHE A 43 -3.80 -2.35 -2.24
N GLY A 44 -3.23 -2.38 -3.44
CA GLY A 44 -2.01 -3.15 -3.72
C GLY A 44 -0.83 -2.72 -2.85
N SER A 45 -0.69 -1.42 -2.59
CA SER A 45 0.36 -0.89 -1.72
C SER A 45 0.15 -1.29 -0.26
N ALA A 46 -1.10 -1.25 0.23
CA ALA A 46 -1.46 -1.71 1.56
C ALA A 46 -1.15 -3.20 1.76
N VAL A 47 -1.43 -4.04 0.76
CA VAL A 47 -1.08 -5.46 0.77
C VAL A 47 0.44 -5.65 0.83
N LEU A 48 1.21 -4.93 0.02
CA LEU A 48 2.67 -5.02 0.03
C LEU A 48 3.28 -4.59 1.39
N PHE A 49 2.78 -3.51 1.99
CA PHE A 49 3.21 -3.08 3.32
C PHE A 49 2.83 -4.08 4.42
N THR A 50 1.66 -4.71 4.31
CA THR A 50 1.25 -5.80 5.20
C THR A 50 2.19 -7.00 5.09
N ILE A 51 2.59 -7.38 3.87
CA ILE A 51 3.59 -8.44 3.62
C ILE A 51 4.94 -8.06 4.24
N VAL A 52 5.38 -6.80 4.12
CA VAL A 52 6.62 -6.32 4.76
C VAL A 52 6.55 -6.45 6.27
N LEU A 53 5.45 -6.03 6.91
CA LEU A 53 5.24 -6.20 8.35
C LEU A 53 5.29 -7.65 8.77
N PHE A 54 4.56 -8.52 8.06
CA PHE A 54 4.57 -9.96 8.33
C PHE A 54 5.99 -10.54 8.23
N ARG A 55 6.75 -10.18 7.19
CA ARG A 55 8.13 -10.64 7.00
C ARG A 55 9.07 -10.15 8.11
N MET A 56 8.86 -8.95 8.64
CA MET A 56 9.65 -8.38 9.73
C MET A 56 9.29 -8.94 11.10
N LEU A 57 8.00 -9.19 11.37
CA LEU A 57 7.53 -9.78 12.63
C LEU A 57 7.83 -11.28 12.71
N ASN A 58 7.93 -11.96 11.57
CA ASN A 58 8.31 -13.35 11.50
C ASN A 58 9.83 -13.54 11.75
N ASN A 59 10.20 -13.48 13.02
CA ASN A 59 11.57 -13.61 13.53
C ASN A 59 12.01 -15.08 13.68
N ARG A 60 11.84 -15.89 12.64
CA ARG A 60 12.50 -17.21 12.60
C ARG A 60 13.99 -17.02 12.32
N ILE A 61 14.84 -17.85 12.93
CA ILE A 61 16.27 -17.90 12.59
C ILE A 61 16.38 -18.49 11.18
N HIS A 62 16.82 -17.66 10.23
CA HIS A 62 17.07 -18.08 8.86
C HIS A 62 18.58 -18.07 8.62
N ALA A 63 19.07 -19.07 7.87
CA ALA A 63 20.48 -19.14 7.48
C ALA A 63 20.94 -17.90 6.68
N ASP A 64 20.00 -17.21 6.02
CA ASP A 64 20.27 -16.11 5.08
C ASP A 64 19.50 -14.82 5.44
N ALA A 65 19.70 -14.33 6.66
CA ALA A 65 19.01 -13.15 7.19
C ALA A 65 19.21 -11.89 6.33
N ALA A 66 20.40 -11.73 5.73
CA ALA A 66 20.73 -10.59 4.88
C ALA A 66 19.94 -10.58 3.57
N ALA A 67 19.87 -11.72 2.87
CA ALA A 67 19.09 -11.85 1.63
C ALA A 67 17.58 -11.62 1.88
N ARG A 68 17.07 -12.13 3.01
CA ARG A 68 15.68 -11.91 3.43
C ARG A 68 15.40 -10.44 3.69
N TYR A 69 16.32 -9.72 4.35
CA TYR A 69 16.20 -8.28 4.59
C TYR A 69 16.18 -7.47 3.29
N GLN A 70 17.11 -7.73 2.35
CA GLN A 70 17.16 -7.08 1.04
C GLN A 70 15.86 -7.27 0.25
N THR A 71 15.32 -8.48 0.27
CA THR A 71 14.05 -8.77 -0.40
C THR A 71 12.89 -8.03 0.27
N THR A 72 12.84 -7.99 1.61
CA THR A 72 11.84 -7.21 2.36
C THR A 72 11.95 -5.72 2.03
N PHE A 73 13.17 -5.20 1.90
CA PHE A 73 13.42 -3.81 1.51
C PHE A 73 12.94 -3.51 0.08
N ARG A 74 13.19 -4.40 -0.88
CA ARG A 74 12.67 -4.25 -2.25
C ARG A 74 11.14 -4.24 -2.28
N ILE A 75 10.46 -5.13 -1.55
CA ILE A 75 9.00 -5.14 -1.44
C ILE A 75 8.49 -3.83 -0.83
N TYR A 76 9.18 -3.30 0.19
CA TYR A 76 8.85 -2.02 0.78
C TYR A 76 8.93 -0.87 -0.22
N ILE A 77 10.02 -0.78 -0.99
CA ILE A 77 10.17 0.25 -2.04
C ILE A 77 9.13 0.08 -3.15
N CYS A 78 8.84 -1.15 -3.57
CA CYS A 78 7.78 -1.42 -4.55
C CYS A 78 6.41 -0.95 -4.08
N GLY A 79 6.05 -1.21 -2.81
CA GLY A 79 4.78 -0.72 -2.24
C GLY A 79 4.71 0.80 -2.20
N PHE A 80 5.83 1.45 -1.90
CA PHE A 80 5.92 2.91 -1.93
C PHE A 80 5.74 3.46 -3.36
N LEU A 81 6.51 2.94 -4.31
CA LEU A 81 6.42 3.36 -5.71
C LEU A 81 5.04 3.10 -6.32
N LEU A 82 4.39 1.99 -5.95
CA LEU A 82 3.04 1.67 -6.40
C LEU A 82 2.02 2.71 -5.92
N ALA A 83 2.08 3.12 -4.65
CA ALA A 83 1.17 4.14 -4.11
C ALA A 83 1.34 5.48 -4.82
N PHE A 84 2.58 5.92 -5.02
CA PHE A 84 2.87 7.19 -5.70
C PHE A 84 2.55 7.16 -7.19
N SER A 85 2.87 6.06 -7.88
CA SER A 85 2.58 5.92 -9.31
C SER A 85 1.08 5.86 -9.58
N GLY A 86 0.30 5.17 -8.74
CA GLY A 86 -1.16 5.16 -8.85
C GLY A 86 -1.76 6.57 -8.77
N LEU A 87 -1.27 7.38 -7.83
CA LEU A 87 -1.70 8.76 -7.69
C LEU A 87 -1.26 9.65 -8.86
N ALA A 88 -0.02 9.47 -9.34
CA ALA A 88 0.50 10.21 -10.49
C ALA A 88 -0.26 9.89 -11.79
N VAL A 89 -0.57 8.62 -12.03
CA VAL A 89 -1.34 8.19 -13.22
C VAL A 89 -2.75 8.76 -13.17
N ALA A 90 -3.40 8.71 -12.01
CA ALA A 90 -4.76 9.23 -11.86
C ALA A 90 -4.88 10.75 -11.99
N LEU A 91 -3.80 11.50 -11.83
CA LEU A 91 -3.78 12.95 -12.09
C LEU A 91 -3.75 13.28 -13.59
N VAL A 92 -3.30 12.36 -14.44
CA VAL A 92 -3.13 12.57 -15.88
C VAL A 92 -4.32 12.03 -16.68
N VAL A 93 -5.14 11.15 -16.08
CA VAL A 93 -6.30 10.47 -16.68
C VAL A 93 -7.59 11.13 -16.21
#